data_AF-A0A3B8R451-F1
#
_entry.id   AF-A0A3B8R451-F1
#
_cell.length_a   1.000
_cell.length_b   1.000
_cell.length_c   1.000
_cell.angle_alpha   90.00
_cell.angle_beta   90.00
_cell.angle_gamma   90.00
#
_symmetry.space_group_name_H-M   'P 1'
#
loop_
_entity.id
_entity.type
_entity.pdbx_description
1 polymer ?
#
loop_
_entity_poly.entity_id
_entity_poly.type
_entity_poly.pdbx_seq_one_letter_code
_entity_poly.pdbx_strand_id
1 'polypeptide(L)'
;MSRRPRWWAIGRILVLALILHGVFLGYPFVRLGQWLGLEGPVWLLLAALIFFSQLICRWPLRQVAHPAARFLKQILELFLALSPLVLVLVVSAEVGLYFELATPQRLAV
;
A
#
# COMPACT_ATOMS: atom_id res chain seq x y z
N MET A 1 -34.47 -20.80 13.57
CA MET A 1 -33.06 -20.40 13.39
C MET A 1 -32.85 -19.94 11.95
N SER A 2 -32.73 -18.63 11.73
CA SER A 2 -32.47 -18.02 10.42
C SER A 2 -31.05 -18.37 9.96
N ARG A 3 -30.92 -19.26 8.97
CA ARG A 3 -29.64 -19.53 8.29
C ARG A 3 -29.33 -18.33 7.39
N ARG A 4 -28.75 -17.27 7.95
CA ARG A 4 -28.18 -16.19 7.13
C ARG A 4 -27.23 -16.82 6.10
N PRO A 5 -27.31 -16.49 4.80
CA PRO A 5 -26.50 -17.16 3.79
C PRO A 5 -25.03 -16.94 4.10
N ARG A 6 -24.22 -18.01 4.21
CA ARG A 6 -22.75 -17.92 4.41
C ARG A 6 -22.09 -16.96 3.40
N TRP A 7 -22.67 -16.83 2.21
CA TRP A 7 -22.29 -15.89 1.15
C TRP A 7 -22.29 -14.42 1.57
N TRP A 8 -23.24 -14.00 2.42
CA TRP A 8 -23.28 -12.62 2.95
C TRP A 8 -22.13 -12.35 3.92
N ALA A 9 -21.75 -13.34 4.73
CA ALA A 9 -20.61 -13.22 5.64
C ALA A 9 -19.29 -13.17 4.84
N ILE A 10 -19.15 -14.00 3.81
CA ILE A 10 -17.98 -14.00 2.91
C ILE A 10 -17.85 -12.65 2.21
N GLY A 11 -18.93 -12.10 1.66
CA GLY A 11 -18.93 -10.78 1.03
C GLY A 11 -18.49 -9.67 1.99
N ARG A 12 -18.97 -9.67 3.24
CA ARG A 12 -18.56 -8.69 4.26
C ARG A 12 -17.08 -8.81 4.62
N ILE A 13 -16.55 -10.03 4.76
CA ILE A 13 -15.13 -10.26 5.04
C ILE A 13 -14.28 -9.74 3.88
N LEU A 14 -14.69 -9.99 2.63
CA LEU A 14 -14.01 -9.50 1.44
C LEU A 14 -13.96 -7.97 1.38
N VAL A 15 -15.08 -7.31 1.65
CA VAL A 15 -15.15 -5.84 1.69
C VAL A 15 -14.28 -5.28 2.81
N LEU A 16 -14.35 -5.85 4.01
CA LEU A 16 -13.50 -5.44 5.13
C LEU A 16 -12.02 -5.63 4.82
N ALA A 17 -11.65 -6.77 4.25
CA ALA A 17 -10.27 -7.03 3.83
C ALA A 17 -9.81 -6.03 2.76
N LEU A 18 -10.69 -5.63 1.83
CA LEU A 18 -10.36 -4.65 0.79
C LEU A 18 -10.18 -3.24 1.37
N ILE A 19 -11.05 -2.82 2.29
CA ILE A 19 -10.93 -1.54 2.99
C ILE A 19 -9.64 -1.52 3.81
N LEU A 20 -9.41 -2.57 4.60
CA LEU A 20 -8.23 -2.69 5.45
C LEU A 20 -6.96 -2.72 4.60
N HIS A 21 -6.98 -3.43 3.47
CA HIS A 21 -5.89 -3.43 2.50
C HIS A 21 -5.64 -2.02 1.95
N GLY A 22 -6.69 -1.27 1.57
CA GLY A 22 -6.55 0.11 1.11
C GLY A 22 -5.97 1.05 2.17
N VAL A 23 -6.39 0.91 3.43
CA VAL A 23 -5.86 1.68 4.56
C VAL A 23 -4.39 1.34 4.81
N PHE A 24 -4.04 0.06 4.88
CA PHE A 24 -2.64 -0.37 5.06
C PHE A 24 -1.75 -0.03 3.87
N LEU A 25 -2.30 0.10 2.67
CA LEU A 25 -1.55 0.56 1.52
C LEU A 25 -1.33 2.06 1.59
N GLY A 26 -2.37 2.86 1.85
CA GLY A 26 -2.30 4.32 1.82
C GLY A 26 -1.53 4.92 2.99
N TYR A 27 -1.71 4.40 4.21
CA TYR A 27 -1.15 4.98 5.42
C TYR A 27 0.38 5.12 5.41
N PRO A 28 1.16 4.08 5.06
CA PRO A 28 2.63 4.18 5.00
C PRO A 28 3.12 5.26 4.04
N PHE A 29 2.44 5.44 2.91
CA PHE A 29 2.79 6.51 1.96
C PHE A 29 2.46 7.87 2.56
N VAL A 30 1.25 8.09 3.08
CA VAL A 30 0.92 9.37 3.74
C VAL A 30 1.95 9.71 4.81
N ARG A 31 2.37 8.72 5.60
CA ARG A 31 3.33 8.92 6.68
C ARG A 31 4.76 9.16 6.19
N LEU A 32 5.20 8.44 5.16
CA LEU A 32 6.48 8.72 4.48
C LEU A 32 6.52 10.12 3.90
N GLY A 33 5.42 10.56 3.27
CA GLY A 33 5.32 11.91 2.75
C GLY A 33 5.49 12.94 3.85
N GLN A 34 4.84 12.73 4.99
CA GLN A 34 4.99 13.59 6.17
C GLN A 34 6.41 13.58 6.76
N TRP A 35 7.08 12.42 6.80
CA TRP A 35 8.47 12.34 7.29
C TRP A 35 9.48 13.00 6.35
N LEU A 36 9.28 12.86 5.04
CA LEU A 36 10.17 13.41 4.02
C LEU A 36 9.83 14.87 3.66
N GLY A 37 8.80 15.47 4.27
CA GLY A 37 8.31 16.80 3.91
C GLY A 37 7.79 16.88 2.48
N LEU A 38 7.35 15.75 1.91
CA LEU A 38 6.80 15.67 0.57
C LEU A 38 5.33 16.08 0.62
N GLU A 39 5.10 17.36 0.39
CA GLU A 39 3.77 17.97 0.34
C GLU A 39 3.38 18.31 -1.10
N GLY A 40 2.08 18.21 -1.39
CA GLY A 40 1.52 18.72 -2.64
C GLY A 40 1.07 17.66 -3.67
N PRO A 41 0.59 18.11 -4.83
CA PRO A 41 -0.11 17.27 -5.81
C PRO A 41 0.77 16.19 -6.43
N VAL A 42 2.09 16.39 -6.50
CA VAL A 42 3.05 15.41 -7.03
C VAL A 42 3.13 14.16 -6.13
N TRP A 43 3.14 14.36 -4.81
CA TRP A 43 3.15 13.25 -3.86
C TRP A 43 1.85 12.44 -3.93
N LEU A 44 0.70 13.13 -4.02
CA LEU A 44 -0.59 12.49 -4.21
C LEU A 44 -0.65 11.68 -5.51
N LEU A 45 -0.07 12.19 -6.60
CA LEU A 45 0.04 11.48 -7.88
C LEU A 45 0.87 10.21 -7.76
N LEU A 46 2.00 10.25 -7.05
CA LEU A 46 2.84 9.08 -6.79
C LEU A 46 2.12 8.04 -5.92
N ALA A 47 1.48 8.48 -4.83
CA ALA A 47 0.69 7.59 -3.98
C ALA A 47 -0.48 6.95 -4.73
N ALA A 48 -1.18 7.74 -5.57
CA ALA A 48 -2.23 7.25 -6.46
C ALA A 48 -1.69 6.25 -7.48
N LEU A 49 -0.55 6.53 -8.12
CA LEU A 49 0.09 5.63 -9.08
C LEU A 49 0.41 4.27 -8.43
N ILE A 50 0.97 4.28 -7.22
CA ILE A 50 1.27 3.04 -6.49
C ILE A 50 -0.03 2.31 -6.12
N PHE A 51 -1.04 3.01 -5.63
CA PHE A 51 -2.34 2.41 -5.31
C PHE A 51 -3.01 1.78 -6.54
N PHE A 52 -3.06 2.50 -7.66
CA PHE A 52 -3.63 2.01 -8.90
C PHE A 52 -2.79 0.88 -9.52
N SER A 53 -1.47 0.88 -9.35
CA SER A 53 -0.62 -0.24 -9.80
C SER A 53 -1.05 -1.57 -9.18
N GLN A 54 -1.49 -1.56 -7.92
CA GLN A 54 -1.99 -2.76 -7.21
C GLN A 54 -3.28 -3.30 -7.82
N LEU A 55 -4.17 -2.42 -8.29
CA LEU A 55 -5.44 -2.77 -8.89
C LEU A 55 -5.25 -3.20 -10.36
N ILE A 56 -4.47 -2.44 -11.11
CA ILE A 56 -4.27 -2.63 -12.56
C ILE A 56 -3.44 -3.91 -12.84
N CYS A 57 -2.42 -4.20 -12.04
CA CYS A 57 -1.63 -5.43 -12.21
C CYS A 57 -2.44 -6.72 -11.93
N ARG A 58 -3.42 -6.66 -11.02
CA ARG A 58 -4.17 -7.85 -10.59
C ARG A 58 -5.31 -8.22 -11.53
N TRP A 59 -5.91 -7.26 -12.21
CA TRP A 59 -7.13 -7.50 -12.99
C TRP A 59 -6.92 -7.30 -14.50
N PRO A 60 -6.79 -6.07 -15.03
CA PRO A 60 -6.71 -5.84 -16.48
C PRO A 60 -5.41 -6.35 -17.12
N LEU A 61 -4.27 -6.32 -16.42
CA LEU A 61 -2.98 -6.76 -16.98
C LEU A 61 -2.69 -8.27 -16.79
N ARG A 62 -3.66 -9.07 -16.34
CA ARG A 62 -3.44 -10.49 -16.01
C ARG A 62 -3.12 -11.35 -17.24
N GLN A 63 -3.70 -11.05 -18.40
CA GLN A 63 -3.55 -11.84 -19.64
C GLN A 63 -3.21 -10.97 -20.86
N VAL A 64 -2.13 -10.19 -20.75
CA VAL A 64 -1.73 -9.27 -21.83
C VAL A 64 -0.67 -9.89 -22.72
N ALA A 65 -1.02 -10.07 -24.01
CA ALA A 65 -0.11 -10.55 -25.04
C ALA A 65 0.71 -9.44 -25.71
N HIS A 66 0.22 -8.18 -25.68
CA HIS A 66 0.85 -7.07 -26.39
C HIS A 66 2.16 -6.59 -25.71
N PRO A 67 3.27 -6.41 -26.44
CA PRO A 67 4.59 -6.09 -25.86
C PRO A 67 4.63 -4.79 -25.06
N ALA A 68 4.00 -3.71 -25.55
CA ALA A 68 3.95 -2.43 -24.82
C ALA A 68 3.23 -2.54 -23.47
N ALA A 69 2.14 -3.31 -23.42
CA ALA A 69 1.38 -3.50 -22.20
C ALA A 69 2.05 -4.52 -21.25
N ARG A 70 2.91 -5.42 -21.75
CA ARG A 70 3.84 -6.20 -20.91
C ARG A 70 4.89 -5.33 -20.23
N PHE A 71 5.44 -4.34 -20.94
CA PHE A 71 6.39 -3.40 -20.36
C PHE A 71 5.73 -2.53 -19.27
N LEU A 72 4.54 -2.00 -19.55
CA LEU A 72 3.75 -1.27 -18.55
C LEU A 72 3.46 -2.14 -17.32
N LYS A 73 3.11 -3.41 -17.51
CA LYS A 73 2.92 -4.37 -16.42
C LYS A 73 4.19 -4.51 -15.57
N GLN A 74 5.35 -4.70 -16.18
CA GLN A 74 6.61 -4.83 -15.43
C GLN A 74 6.92 -3.59 -14.58
N ILE A 75 6.71 -2.39 -15.13
CA ILE A 75 6.88 -1.14 -14.37
C ILE A 75 5.92 -1.09 -13.18
N LEU A 76 4.65 -1.43 -13.39
CA LEU A 76 3.65 -1.42 -12.32
C LEU A 76 3.89 -2.52 -11.28
N GLU A 77 4.47 -3.66 -11.67
CA GLU A 77 4.88 -4.74 -10.76
C GLU A 77 6.03 -4.32 -9.84
N LEU A 78 6.93 -3.44 -10.26
CA LEU A 78 7.95 -2.85 -9.39
C LEU A 78 7.31 -2.04 -8.26
N PHE A 79 6.35 -1.17 -8.58
CA PHE A 79 5.61 -0.40 -7.57
C PHE A 79 4.76 -1.29 -6.65
N LEU A 80 4.20 -2.37 -7.22
CA LEU A 80 3.49 -3.40 -6.46
C LEU A 80 4.39 -4.04 -5.40
N ALA A 81 5.62 -4.40 -5.78
CA ALA A 81 6.61 -5.02 -4.89
C ALA A 81 7.18 -4.04 -3.85
N LEU A 82 7.28 -2.75 -4.19
CA LEU A 82 7.79 -1.71 -3.30
C LEU A 82 6.84 -1.43 -2.12
N SER A 83 5.53 -1.52 -2.35
CA SER A 83 4.52 -1.21 -1.33
C SER A 83 4.61 -2.01 -0.01
N PRO A 84 4.73 -3.36 -0.01
CA PRO A 84 4.88 -4.10 1.24
C PRO A 84 6.21 -3.78 1.94
N LEU A 85 7.28 -3.50 1.21
CA LEU A 85 8.56 -3.07 1.80
C LEU A 85 8.40 -1.75 2.53
N VAL A 86 7.75 -0.78 1.89
CA VAL A 86 7.43 0.53 2.48
C VAL A 86 6.57 0.38 3.74
N LEU A 87 5.53 -0.47 3.71
CA LEU A 87 4.70 -0.75 4.88
C LEU A 87 5.53 -1.29 6.05
N VAL A 88 6.37 -2.30 5.80
CA VAL A 88 7.23 -2.89 6.85
C VAL A 88 8.18 -1.85 7.42
N LEU A 89 8.81 -1.03 6.58
CA LEU A 89 9.74 0.01 7.02
C LEU A 89 9.04 1.08 7.88
N VAL A 90 7.89 1.59 7.42
CA VAL A 90 7.14 2.61 8.17
C VAL A 90 6.62 2.05 9.49
N VAL A 91 6.06 0.84 9.50
CA VAL A 91 5.60 0.20 10.74
C VAL A 91 6.77 -0.03 11.69
N SER A 92 7.91 -0.51 11.19
CA SER A 92 9.10 -0.73 12.03
C SER A 92 9.62 0.58 12.65
N ALA A 93 9.63 1.66 11.87
CA ALA A 93 10.04 2.97 12.35
C ALA A 93 9.02 3.59 13.32
N GLU A 94 7.71 3.49 13.06
CA GLU A 94 6.66 3.92 14.01
C GLU A 94 6.73 3.12 15.32
N VAL A 95 6.98 1.81 15.26
CA VAL A 95 7.22 0.97 16.45
C VAL A 95 8.47 1.42 17.19
N GLY A 96 9.57 1.67 16.48
CA GLY A 96 10.82 2.18 17.07
C GLY A 96 10.65 3.53 17.77
N LEU A 97 9.85 4.43 17.19
CA LEU A 97 9.48 5.71 17.79
C LEU A 97 8.58 5.52 19.02
N TYR A 98 7.56 4.65 18.93
CA TYR A 98 6.63 4.38 20.02
C TYR A 98 7.33 3.82 21.27
N PHE A 99 8.33 2.96 21.09
CA PHE A 99 9.13 2.39 22.19
C PHE A 99 10.35 3.24 22.58
N GLU A 100 10.46 4.47 22.07
CA GLU A 100 11.61 5.37 22.29
C GLU A 100 12.99 4.79 21.95
N LEU A 101 13.03 3.69 21.17
CA LEU A 101 14.27 3.05 20.70
C LEU A 101 15.08 3.99 19.80
N ALA A 102 14.41 4.92 19.13
CA ALA A 102 14.98 5.93 18.24
C ALA A 102 14.56 7.34 18.66
N THR A 103 14.89 7.75 19.88
CA THR A 103 14.85 9.18 20.25
C THR A 103 16.00 9.93 19.57
N PRO A 104 15.79 11.13 18.99
CA PRO A 104 16.80 11.86 18.21
C PRO A 104 18.07 12.19 19.02
N GLN A 105 18.01 12.15 20.35
CA GLN A 105 19.18 12.30 21.23
C GLN A 105 20.20 11.16 21.10
N ARG A 106 19.82 9.96 20.64
CA ARG A 106 20.75 8.82 20.49
C ARG A 106 21.39 8.68 19.12
N LEU A 107 20.90 9.38 18.10
CA LEU A 107 21.41 9.31 16.72
C LEU A 107 22.42 10.43 16.39
N ALA A 108 22.60 11.39 17.31
CA ALA A 108 23.51 12.53 17.18
C ALA A 108 24.81 12.36 17.98
N VAL A 109 25.18 11.11 18.31
CA VAL A 109 26.47 10.77 18.95
C VAL A 109 27.40 10.15 17.91
#